data_AF-A0AA44JRY4-F1
#
_entry.id   AF-A0AA44JRY4-F1
#
_cell.length_a   1.000
_cell.length_b   1.000
_cell.length_c   1.000
_cell.angle_alpha   90.00
_cell.angle_beta   90.00
_cell.angle_gamma   90.00
#
_symmetry.space_group_name_H-M   'P 1'
#
loop_
_entity.id
_entity.type
_entity.pdbx_description
1 polymer ?
#
loop_
_entity_poly.entity_id
_entity_poly.type
_entity_poly.pdbx_seq_one_letter_code
_entity_poly.pdbx_strand_id
1 'polypeptide(L)'
;MLFMYSLVALSGVSLAVGIVRKKRPNVADETNEEISQYLKETGYWADEYRKAQSSYQRLQIELSHSIANFHRLSPAQQQAHSAALNELTAHVEQRKQRMQRAQQRYQELAY
;
A
#
# COMPACT_ATOMS: atom_id res chain seq x y z
N MET A 1 -46.70 -15.35 8.59
CA MET A 1 -46.44 -13.97 9.03
C MET A 1 -45.06 -14.00 9.70
N LEU A 2 -43.98 -13.35 9.25
CA LEU A 2 -43.83 -12.07 8.56
C LEU A 2 -42.64 -12.16 7.58
N PHE A 3 -42.91 -12.10 6.28
CA PHE A 3 -42.02 -11.42 5.35
C PHE A 3 -42.89 -10.35 4.71
N MET A 4 -42.61 -9.10 5.09
CA MET A 4 -43.33 -7.94 4.60
C MET A 4 -43.06 -7.75 3.10
N TYR A 5 -44.16 -7.56 2.38
CA TYR A 5 -44.35 -6.67 1.23
C TYR A 5 -43.42 -5.44 1.28
N SER A 6 -43.03 -4.76 0.20
CA SER A 6 -43.80 -4.46 -1.01
C SER A 6 -42.93 -3.64 -2.00
N LEU A 7 -43.37 -3.62 -3.26
CA LEU A 7 -43.44 -2.45 -4.19
C LEU A 7 -42.10 -1.77 -4.55
N VAL A 8 -41.67 -1.63 -5.81
CA VAL A 8 -42.38 -1.32 -7.06
C VAL A 8 -41.49 -1.74 -8.24
N ALA A 9 -42.06 -2.48 -9.18
CA ALA A 9 -41.57 -2.54 -10.56
C ALA A 9 -42.20 -1.40 -11.37
N LEU A 10 -41.50 -0.98 -12.43
CA LEU A 10 -41.99 -0.20 -13.59
C LEU A 10 -41.92 1.32 -13.47
N SER A 11 -40.96 1.93 -14.17
CA SER A 11 -41.26 2.60 -15.45
C SER A 11 -39.98 3.21 -16.02
N GLY A 12 -39.67 2.84 -17.25
CA GLY A 12 -38.51 3.35 -17.96
C GLY A 12 -38.20 2.54 -19.21
N VAL A 13 -39.24 2.19 -19.98
CA VAL A 13 -39.06 1.72 -21.34
C VAL A 13 -38.43 2.86 -22.12
N SER A 14 -37.15 2.73 -22.45
CA SER A 14 -36.61 3.30 -23.67
C SER A 14 -36.02 2.15 -24.46
N LEU A 15 -36.86 1.60 -25.33
CA LEU A 15 -36.49 0.81 -26.48
C LEU A 15 -35.55 1.65 -27.36
N ALA A 16 -34.26 1.64 -27.04
CA ALA A 16 -33.23 1.99 -28.01
C ALA A 16 -33.00 0.76 -28.89
N VAL A 17 -33.88 0.58 -29.89
CA VAL A 17 -33.58 -0.22 -31.07
C VAL A 17 -32.49 0.51 -31.83
N GLY A 18 -31.25 0.25 -31.43
CA GLY A 18 -30.04 0.61 -32.16
C GLY A 18 -29.32 -0.68 -32.52
N ILE A 19 -29.68 -1.29 -33.65
CA ILE A 19 -28.77 -2.18 -34.35
C ILE A 19 -27.48 -1.38 -34.55
N VAL A 20 -26.33 -1.87 -34.08
CA VAL A 20 -25.03 -1.77 -34.78
C VAL A 20 -23.95 -2.45 -33.93
N ARG A 21 -23.45 -3.55 -34.49
CA ARG A 21 -22.15 -4.19 -34.27
C ARG A 21 -21.89 -4.68 -32.84
N LYS A 22 -21.84 -6.01 -32.68
CA LYS A 22 -20.84 -6.64 -31.80
C LYS A 22 -19.49 -6.00 -32.14
N LYS A 23 -19.07 -4.98 -31.39
CA LYS A 23 -17.67 -4.57 -31.36
C LYS A 23 -16.95 -5.83 -30.92
N ARG A 24 -16.12 -6.38 -31.82
CA ARG A 24 -15.09 -7.30 -31.38
C ARG A 24 -14.38 -6.60 -30.22
N PRO A 25 -14.13 -7.26 -29.07
CA PRO A 25 -13.32 -6.65 -28.02
C PRO A 25 -12.07 -6.12 -28.72
N ASN A 26 -11.93 -4.80 -28.65
CA ASN A 26 -10.94 -4.10 -29.42
C ASN A 26 -9.64 -4.43 -28.69
N VAL A 27 -8.79 -5.29 -29.25
CA VAL A 27 -7.52 -5.70 -28.61
C VAL A 27 -6.71 -4.47 -28.17
N ALA A 28 -6.86 -3.35 -28.88
CA ALA A 28 -6.28 -2.06 -28.52
C ALA A 28 -6.83 -1.43 -27.22
N ASP A 29 -8.10 -1.67 -26.83
CA ASP A 29 -8.64 -1.26 -25.52
C ASP A 29 -8.05 -2.12 -24.40
N GLU A 30 -7.98 -3.44 -24.58
CA GLU A 30 -7.41 -4.37 -23.60
C GLU A 30 -5.92 -4.07 -23.35
N THR A 31 -5.13 -3.89 -24.41
CA THR A 31 -3.71 -3.54 -24.29
C THR A 31 -3.49 -2.17 -23.64
N ASN A 32 -4.35 -1.18 -23.91
CA ASN A 32 -4.25 0.14 -23.25
C ASN A 32 -4.62 0.08 -21.77
N GLU A 33 -5.61 -0.74 -21.39
CA GLU A 33 -5.96 -0.98 -20.00
C GLU A 33 -4.82 -1.68 -19.25
N GLU A 34 -4.21 -2.70 -19.85
CA GLU A 34 -3.04 -3.40 -19.29
C GLU A 34 -1.85 -2.45 -19.07
N ILE A 35 -1.51 -1.62 -20.07
CA ILE A 35 -0.45 -0.61 -19.95
C ILE A 35 -0.77 0.39 -18.84
N SER A 36 -2.01 0.87 -18.76
CA SER A 36 -2.45 1.81 -17.71
C SER A 36 -2.35 1.19 -16.31
N GLN A 37 -2.73 -0.08 -16.16
CA GLN A 37 -2.61 -0.81 -14.90
C GLN A 37 -1.14 -0.99 -14.50
N TYR A 38 -0.29 -1.40 -15.44
CA TYR A 38 1.15 -1.56 -15.20
C TYR A 38 1.82 -0.24 -14.79
N LEU A 39 1.50 0.88 -15.45
CA LEU A 39 2.03 2.19 -15.09
C LEU A 39 1.55 2.64 -13.70
N LYS A 40 0.29 2.38 -13.35
CA LYS A 40 -0.25 2.66 -12.01
C LYS A 40 0.45 1.83 -10.94
N GLU A 41 0.66 0.55 -11.19
CA GLU A 41 1.34 -0.35 -10.26
C GLU A 41 2.81 0.07 -10.06
N THR A 42 3.52 0.36 -11.15
CA THR A 42 4.90 0.84 -11.11
C THR A 42 5.03 2.13 -10.31
N GLY A 43 4.13 3.10 -10.55
CA GLY A 43 4.08 4.36 -9.81
C GLY A 43 3.76 4.16 -8.32
N TYR A 44 2.83 3.26 -8.00
CA TYR A 44 2.50 2.90 -6.62
C TYR A 44 3.73 2.37 -5.86
N TRP A 45 4.46 1.41 -6.43
CA TRP A 45 5.63 0.84 -5.76
C TRP A 45 6.80 1.83 -5.63
N ALA A 46 6.98 2.73 -6.61
CA ALA A 46 7.95 3.82 -6.52
C ALA A 46 7.64 4.76 -5.35
N ASP A 47 6.38 5.13 -5.18
CA ASP A 47 5.92 5.98 -4.08
C ASP A 47 6.01 5.29 -2.73
N GLU A 48 5.62 4.01 -2.65
CA GLU A 48 5.74 3.22 -1.43
C GLU A 48 7.19 3.07 -1.00
N TYR A 49 8.11 2.80 -1.95
CA TYR A 49 9.55 2.76 -1.67
C TYR A 49 10.04 4.08 -1.07
N ARG A 50 9.71 5.21 -1.71
CA ARG A 50 10.14 6.55 -1.26
C ARG A 50 9.62 6.87 0.15
N LYS A 51 8.35 6.57 0.42
CA LYS A 51 7.73 6.77 1.74
C LYS A 51 8.37 5.87 2.80
N ALA A 52 8.57 4.58 2.48
CA ALA A 52 9.20 3.63 3.37
C ALA A 52 10.66 4.01 3.69
N GLN A 53 11.41 4.47 2.69
CA GLN A 53 12.79 4.94 2.84
C GLN A 53 12.88 6.14 3.78
N SER A 54 12.07 7.18 3.56
CA SER A 54 12.04 8.36 4.44
C SER A 54 11.66 7.99 5.88
N SER A 55 10.63 7.14 6.04
CA SER A 55 10.22 6.66 7.37
C SER A 55 11.31 5.83 8.04
N TYR A 56 12.03 4.98 7.29
CA TYR A 56 13.13 4.17 7.81
C TYR A 56 14.28 5.05 8.28
N GLN A 57 14.70 6.03 7.48
CA GLN A 57 15.78 6.97 7.84
C GLN A 57 15.45 7.71 9.15
N ARG A 58 14.22 8.21 9.28
CA ARG A 58 13.77 8.89 10.51
C ARG A 58 13.84 7.97 11.73
N LEU A 59 13.31 6.75 11.62
CA LEU A 59 13.32 5.79 12.73
C LEU A 59 14.72 5.30 13.07
N GLN A 60 15.61 5.19 12.08
CA GLN A 60 17.00 4.80 12.30
C GLN A 60 17.76 5.89 13.07
N ILE A 61 17.52 7.17 12.75
CA ILE A 61 18.03 8.31 13.51
C ILE A 61 17.50 8.23 14.95
N GLU A 62 16.19 8.07 15.13
CA GLU A 62 15.56 7.95 16.44
C GLU A 62 16.16 6.79 17.27
N LEU A 63 16.35 5.62 16.65
CA LEU A 63 16.98 4.46 17.28
C LEU A 63 18.41 4.79 17.72
N SER A 64 19.21 5.43 16.86
CA SER A 64 20.57 5.81 17.21
C SER A 64 20.62 6.75 18.43
N HIS A 65 19.71 7.72 18.50
CA HIS A 65 19.59 8.63 19.64
C HIS A 65 19.12 7.90 20.90
N SER A 66 18.16 6.99 20.77
CA SER A 66 17.65 6.19 21.87
C SER A 66 18.73 5.27 22.46
N ILE A 67 19.53 4.61 21.63
CA ILE A 67 20.69 3.80 22.06
C ILE A 67 21.72 4.68 22.80
N ALA A 68 22.07 5.84 22.23
CA ALA A 68 23.02 6.74 22.86
C ALA A 68 22.54 7.24 24.23
N ASN A 69 21.24 7.51 24.37
CA ASN A 69 20.64 7.89 25.65
C ASN A 69 20.56 6.71 26.62
N PHE A 70 20.23 5.51 26.14
CA PHE A 70 20.14 4.30 26.94
C PHE A 70 21.43 4.01 27.70
N HIS A 71 22.59 4.17 27.04
CA HIS A 71 23.89 3.97 27.69
C HIS A 71 24.22 5.00 28.78
N ARG A 72 23.52 6.14 28.82
CA ARG A 72 23.69 7.18 29.85
C ARG A 72 22.77 6.98 31.06
N LEU A 73 21.78 6.09 30.95
CA LEU A 73 20.83 5.80 32.03
C LEU A 73 21.48 4.95 33.12
N SER A 74 20.95 5.06 34.34
CA SER A 74 21.29 4.13 35.42
C SER A 74 20.76 2.71 35.13
N PRO A 75 21.30 1.64 35.76
CA PRO A 75 20.86 0.27 35.49
C PRO A 75 19.36 0.03 35.67
N ALA A 76 18.74 0.62 36.70
CA ALA A 76 17.30 0.51 36.93
C ALA A 76 16.48 1.17 35.81
N GLN A 77 16.94 2.32 35.30
CA GLN A 77 16.31 3.01 34.16
C GLN A 77 16.53 2.24 32.85
N GLN A 78 17.71 1.68 32.64
CA GLN A 78 17.98 0.82 31.48
C GLN A 78 17.02 -0.37 31.45
N GLN A 79 16.79 -1.03 32.59
CA GLN A 79 15.84 -2.13 32.66
C GLN A 79 14.42 -1.69 32.27
N ALA A 80 13.96 -0.53 32.76
CA ALA A 80 12.66 0.03 32.40
C ALA A 80 12.56 0.45 30.92
N HIS A 81 13.63 0.97 30.33
CA HIS A 81 13.66 1.46 28.94
C HIS A 81 13.98 0.36 27.90
N SER A 82 14.45 -0.81 28.32
CA SER A 82 14.86 -1.90 27.44
C SER A 82 13.73 -2.37 26.51
N ALA A 83 12.50 -2.47 27.02
CA ALA A 83 11.33 -2.87 26.24
C ALA A 83 11.03 -1.87 25.12
N ALA A 84 11.04 -0.57 25.42
CA ALA A 84 10.81 0.48 24.42
C ALA A 84 11.90 0.52 23.35
N LEU A 85 13.17 0.28 23.74
CA LEU A 85 14.28 0.20 22.78
C LEU A 85 14.15 -1.01 21.84
N ASN A 86 13.72 -2.16 22.38
CA ASN A 86 13.47 -3.36 21.58
C ASN A 86 12.31 -3.16 20.60
N GLU A 87 11.23 -2.51 21.04
CA GLU A 87 10.09 -2.18 20.19
C GLU A 87 10.49 -1.24 19.04
N LEU A 88 11.24 -0.18 19.35
CA LEU A 88 11.77 0.73 18.33
C LEU A 88 12.67 0.00 17.33
N THR A 89 13.53 -0.90 17.81
CA THR A 89 14.38 -1.74 16.96
C THR A 89 13.54 -2.62 16.02
N ALA A 90 12.48 -3.25 16.53
CA ALA A 90 11.57 -4.06 15.73
C ALA A 90 10.85 -3.22 14.66
N HIS A 91 10.42 -1.99 14.98
CA HIS A 91 9.80 -1.09 14.02
C HIS A 91 10.76 -0.66 12.90
N VAL A 92 12.03 -0.38 13.23
CA VAL A 92 13.07 -0.06 12.24
C VAL A 92 13.24 -1.22 11.26
N GLU A 93 13.37 -2.45 11.76
CA GLU A 93 13.53 -3.63 10.90
C GLU A 93 12.28 -3.91 10.06
N GLN A 94 11.08 -3.76 10.62
CA GLN A 94 9.83 -3.88 9.87
C GLN A 94 9.76 -2.87 8.70
N ARG A 95 10.20 -1.63 8.94
CA ARG A 95 10.20 -0.59 7.90
C ARG A 95 11.27 -0.83 6.84
N LYS A 96 12.44 -1.32 7.23
CA LYS A 96 13.49 -1.76 6.31
C LYS A 96 12.99 -2.87 5.39
N GLN A 97 12.32 -3.88 5.92
CA GLN A 97 11.73 -4.96 5.12
C GLN A 97 10.68 -4.44 4.12
N ARG A 98 9.81 -3.52 4.54
CA ARG A 98 8.83 -2.88 3.63
C ARG A 98 9.52 -2.12 2.50
N MET A 99 10.56 -1.34 2.83
CA MET A 99 11.36 -0.62 1.83
C MET A 99 12.00 -1.59 0.84
N GLN A 100 12.65 -2.65 1.31
CA GLN A 100 13.27 -3.66 0.45
C GLN A 100 12.25 -4.35 -0.46
N ARG A 101 11.07 -4.72 0.08
CA ARG A 101 10.00 -5.32 -0.71
C ARG A 101 9.48 -4.37 -1.80
N ALA A 102 9.25 -3.10 -1.45
CA ALA A 102 8.81 -2.10 -2.43
C ALA A 102 9.87 -1.85 -3.50
N GLN A 103 11.15 -1.80 -3.11
CA GLN A 103 12.27 -1.68 -4.02
C GLN A 103 12.32 -2.85 -5.01
N GLN A 104 12.21 -4.08 -4.49
CA GLN A 104 12.25 -5.29 -5.31
C GLN A 104 11.09 -5.28 -6.32
N ARG A 105 9.85 -4.98 -5.88
CA ARG A 105 8.71 -4.92 -6.80
C ARG A 105 8.82 -3.81 -7.83
N TYR A 106 9.33 -2.64 -7.44
CA TYR A 106 9.59 -1.57 -8.38
C TYR A 106 10.64 -1.97 -9.43
N GLN A 107 11.71 -2.66 -9.02
CA GLN A 107 12.74 -3.17 -9.92
C GLN A 107 12.21 -4.25 -10.86
N GLU A 108 11.40 -5.20 -10.37
CA GLU A 108 10.75 -6.24 -11.18
C GLU A 108 9.79 -5.67 -12.23
N LEU A 109 9.19 -4.52 -11.96
CA LEU A 109 8.31 -3.87 -12.92
C LEU A 109 9.11 -3.01 -13.90
N ALA A 110 10.12 -2.28 -13.45
CA ALA A 110 10.85 -1.31 -14.28
C ALA A 110 11.87 -1.94 -15.26
N TYR A 111 12.29 -3.19 -15.03
CA TYR A 111 13.31 -3.91 -15.81
C TYR A 111 12.79 -5.26 -16.29
#